data_AF-A0A7S2MA57-F1
#
_entry.id   AF-A0A7S2MA57-F1
#
_cell.length_a   1.000
_cell.length_b   1.000
_cell.length_c   1.000
_cell.angle_alpha   90.00
_cell.angle_beta   90.00
_cell.angle_gamma   90.00
#
_symmetry.space_group_name_H-M   'P 1'
#
loop_
_entity.id
_entity.type
_entity.pdbx_description
1 polymer ?
#
loop_
_entity_poly.entity_id
_entity_poly.type
_entity_poly.pdbx_seq_one_letter_code
_entity_poly.pdbx_strand_id
1 'polypeptide(L)'
;SVLQAVSACAGGRMLSTVLRTMALDYGYFHSGMPDLLLMRAFQPSKSGGWNLVDFSEWLGEAGGDYFDDREMERRALAAAAEDLSRQDSLHTATKAPSVKNQKKARRGAGQMKKGVGEDRGFHPPPVPVMSVGNGVISCPDDWLYEMCVVEVKGHNDRLFEKQRAWLAVFASASTPGVHVKVCNVIDL
;
A
#
# COMPACT_ATOMS: atom_id res chain seq x y z
N SER A 1 2.06 13.80 9.01
CA SER A 1 3.01 13.20 8.04
C SER A 1 2.96 11.68 8.18
N VAL A 2 3.43 10.92 7.17
CA VAL A 2 3.45 9.44 7.21
C VAL A 2 4.15 8.91 8.46
N LEU A 3 5.26 9.53 8.86
CA LEU A 3 6.00 9.12 10.07
C LEU A 3 5.17 9.27 11.36
N GLN A 4 4.36 10.32 11.48
CA GLN A 4 3.46 10.50 12.61
C GLN A 4 2.36 9.42 12.62
N ALA A 5 1.83 9.07 11.45
CA ALA A 5 0.83 8.02 11.31
C ALA A 5 1.38 6.64 11.68
N VAL A 6 2.59 6.31 11.20
CA VAL A 6 3.30 5.08 11.56
C VAL A 6 3.57 5.06 13.06
N SER A 7 4.01 6.18 13.63
CA SER A 7 4.28 6.30 15.07
C SER A 7 3.01 6.12 15.90
N ALA A 8 1.87 6.62 15.42
CA ALA A 8 0.55 6.43 16.01
C ALA A 8 0.14 4.96 16.03
N CYS A 9 0.28 4.28 14.89
CA CYS A 9 -0.10 2.88 14.76
C CYS A 9 0.84 1.95 15.54
N ALA A 10 2.14 2.24 15.57
CA ALA A 10 3.11 1.47 16.33
C ALA A 10 2.94 1.69 17.85
N GLY A 11 2.63 2.92 18.27
CA GLY A 11 2.57 3.31 19.66
C GLY A 11 3.92 3.30 20.37
N GLY A 12 3.97 3.91 21.56
CA GLY A 12 5.22 4.06 22.33
C GLY A 12 5.85 2.73 22.76
N ARG A 13 5.06 1.70 23.09
CA ARG A 13 5.57 0.38 23.50
C ARG A 13 6.31 -0.35 22.39
N MET A 14 5.76 -0.34 21.16
CA MET A 14 6.44 -0.97 20.03
C MET A 14 7.74 -0.23 19.70
N LEU A 15 7.65 1.10 19.54
CA LEU A 15 8.81 1.91 19.18
C LEU A 15 9.92 1.80 20.22
N SER A 16 9.59 1.86 21.53
CA SER A 16 10.59 1.67 22.58
C SER A 16 11.21 0.28 22.56
N THR A 17 10.43 -0.77 22.29
CA THR A 17 10.94 -2.15 22.19
C THR A 17 11.92 -2.29 21.02
N VAL A 18 11.56 -1.78 19.84
CA VAL A 18 12.41 -1.79 18.63
C VAL A 18 13.68 -0.98 18.85
N LEU A 19 13.56 0.28 19.30
CA LEU A 19 14.70 1.17 19.51
C LEU A 19 15.64 0.64 20.60
N ARG A 20 15.10 0.09 21.69
CA ARG A 20 15.91 -0.54 22.75
C ARG A 20 16.67 -1.75 22.22
N THR A 21 16.02 -2.57 21.39
CA THR A 21 16.65 -3.75 20.78
C THR A 21 17.83 -3.34 19.89
N MET A 22 17.63 -2.34 19.02
CA MET A 22 18.71 -1.81 18.17
C MET A 22 19.83 -1.15 18.98
N ALA A 23 19.49 -0.45 20.05
CA ALA A 23 20.49 0.21 20.90
C ALA A 23 21.34 -0.80 21.70
N LEU A 24 20.77 -1.94 22.08
CA LEU A 24 21.47 -2.99 22.82
C LEU A 24 22.40 -3.82 21.93
N ASP A 25 21.98 -4.14 20.69
CA ASP A 25 22.80 -4.91 19.76
C ASP A 25 22.52 -4.54 18.30
N TYR A 26 23.04 -3.39 17.88
CA TYR A 26 22.94 -2.96 16.49
C TYR A 26 23.63 -3.93 15.53
N GLY A 27 24.73 -4.58 15.94
CA GLY A 27 25.47 -5.53 15.11
C GLY A 27 24.65 -6.77 14.71
N TYR A 28 23.77 -7.23 15.60
CA TYR A 28 22.83 -8.29 15.25
C TYR A 28 21.61 -7.73 14.49
N PHE A 29 21.01 -6.64 14.99
CA PHE A 29 19.70 -6.14 14.55
C PHE A 29 19.71 -5.09 13.41
N HIS A 30 20.86 -4.70 12.85
CA HIS A 30 20.90 -3.79 11.69
C HIS A 30 20.31 -4.40 10.40
N SER A 31 19.97 -5.69 10.40
CA SER A 31 19.49 -6.45 9.23
C SER A 31 18.39 -7.43 9.62
N GLY A 32 17.62 -7.90 8.63
CA GLY A 32 16.55 -8.89 8.85
C GLY A 32 15.26 -8.28 9.40
N MET A 33 15.10 -6.96 9.31
CA MET A 33 13.84 -6.29 9.62
C MET A 33 12.78 -6.75 8.61
N PRO A 34 11.50 -6.90 9.02
CA PRO A 34 10.45 -7.38 8.13
C PRO A 34 10.21 -6.44 6.94
N ASP A 35 9.85 -7.02 5.79
CA ASP A 35 9.78 -6.32 4.50
C ASP A 35 8.70 -5.24 4.44
N LEU A 36 7.52 -5.51 5.03
CA LEU A 36 6.35 -4.65 4.89
C LEU A 36 5.80 -4.21 6.23
N LEU A 37 5.31 -2.97 6.25
CA LEU A 37 4.58 -2.36 7.34
C LEU A 37 3.27 -1.84 6.80
N LEU A 38 2.19 -2.53 7.16
CA LEU A 38 0.83 -2.15 6.80
C LEU A 38 0.21 -1.41 7.98
N MET A 39 -0.53 -0.35 7.71
CA MET A 39 -1.24 0.39 8.75
C MET A 39 -2.62 0.84 8.27
N ARG A 40 -3.55 0.91 9.20
CA ARG A 40 -4.85 1.56 9.00
C ARG A 40 -5.25 2.26 10.29
N ALA A 41 -5.93 3.39 10.14
CA ALA A 41 -6.50 4.11 11.27
C ALA A 41 -7.98 4.34 11.03
N PHE A 42 -8.75 4.38 12.10
CA PHE A 42 -10.16 4.66 12.06
C PHE A 42 -10.48 5.82 13.00
N GLN A 43 -11.19 6.80 12.44
CA GLN A 43 -11.71 7.93 13.19
C GLN A 43 -13.17 7.63 13.59
N PRO A 44 -13.60 7.93 14.83
CA PRO A 44 -14.99 7.79 15.21
C PRO A 44 -15.88 8.76 14.40
N SER A 45 -16.98 8.25 13.88
CA SER A 45 -17.96 9.04 13.14
C SER A 45 -18.95 9.74 14.08
N LYS A 46 -19.35 10.97 13.73
CA LYS A 46 -20.41 11.71 14.45
C LYS A 46 -21.76 10.98 14.43
N SER A 47 -22.00 10.12 13.44
CA SER A 47 -23.22 9.31 13.32
C SER A 47 -23.21 8.03 14.14
N GLY A 48 -22.12 7.77 14.90
CA GLY A 48 -21.80 6.44 15.40
C GLY A 48 -21.13 5.60 14.31
N GLY A 49 -20.16 4.78 14.70
CA GLY A 49 -19.34 3.96 13.80
C GLY A 49 -17.94 4.53 13.59
N TRP A 50 -17.23 3.96 12.61
CA TRP A 50 -15.81 4.20 12.35
C TRP A 50 -15.60 4.57 10.88
N ASN A 51 -14.90 5.67 10.63
CA ASN A 51 -14.48 6.10 9.30
C ASN A 51 -13.03 5.68 9.08
N LEU A 52 -12.77 4.90 8.02
CA LEU A 52 -11.41 4.57 7.61
C LEU A 52 -10.70 5.85 7.16
N VAL A 53 -9.49 6.06 7.68
CA VAL A 53 -8.64 7.18 7.31
C VAL A 53 -7.93 6.84 6.01
N ASP A 54 -8.10 7.68 5.00
CA ASP A 54 -7.37 7.56 3.74
C ASP A 54 -5.98 8.20 3.87
N PHE A 55 -4.94 7.41 3.61
CA PHE A 55 -3.55 7.83 3.65
C PHE A 55 -2.95 8.09 2.26
N SER A 56 -3.71 7.91 1.18
CA SER A 56 -3.25 8.06 -0.21
C SER A 56 -2.57 9.42 -0.44
N GLU A 57 -3.15 10.49 0.10
CA GLU A 57 -2.58 11.83 0.02
C GLU A 57 -1.24 11.97 0.75
N TRP A 58 -1.02 11.23 1.84
CA TRP A 58 0.25 11.26 2.58
C TRP A 58 1.35 10.41 1.97
N LEU A 59 0.98 9.30 1.33
CA LEU A 59 1.91 8.41 0.64
C LEU A 59 2.37 8.96 -0.72
N GLY A 60 1.84 10.11 -1.12
CA GLY A 60 2.13 10.70 -2.43
C GLY A 60 1.34 10.07 -3.58
N GLU A 61 0.29 9.31 -3.27
CA GLU A 61 -0.62 8.69 -4.25
C GLU A 61 -1.69 9.68 -4.74
N ALA A 62 -1.85 10.83 -4.07
CA ALA A 62 -2.62 11.96 -4.59
C ALA A 62 -1.86 12.62 -5.77
N GLY A 63 -1.90 11.96 -6.92
CA GLY A 63 -1.41 12.49 -8.20
C GLY A 63 -0.47 11.57 -9.00
N GLY A 64 -0.26 10.33 -8.59
CA GLY A 64 0.65 9.40 -9.27
C GLY A 64 -0.01 8.09 -9.65
N ASP A 65 -0.24 7.93 -10.95
CA ASP A 65 -0.45 6.76 -11.82
C ASP A 65 -0.11 5.33 -11.30
N TYR A 66 -0.53 4.94 -10.09
CA TYR A 66 -0.33 3.60 -9.53
C TYR A 66 -1.67 2.87 -9.35
N PHE A 67 -1.90 1.91 -10.25
CA PHE A 67 -2.83 0.78 -10.17
C PHE A 67 -4.25 1.07 -9.68
N ASP A 68 -5.09 1.59 -10.60
CA ASP A 68 -6.55 1.47 -10.49
C ASP A 68 -6.95 0.02 -10.81
N ASP A 69 -7.05 -0.81 -9.76
CA ASP A 69 -7.49 -2.21 -9.86
C ASP A 69 -8.83 -2.34 -10.62
N ARG A 70 -9.72 -1.34 -10.52
CA ARG A 70 -11.01 -1.37 -11.23
C ARG A 70 -10.85 -1.17 -12.72
N GLU A 71 -9.90 -0.34 -13.16
CA GLU A 71 -9.63 -0.11 -14.58
C GLU A 71 -8.93 -1.32 -15.21
N MET A 72 -8.05 -2.01 -14.47
CA MET A 72 -7.45 -3.27 -14.93
C MET A 72 -8.48 -4.40 -14.99
N GLU A 73 -9.32 -4.56 -13.96
CA GLU A 73 -10.41 -5.54 -13.97
C GLU A 73 -11.38 -5.27 -15.12
N ARG A 74 -11.71 -4.00 -15.38
CA ARG A 74 -12.54 -3.60 -16.53
C ARG A 74 -11.87 -3.93 -17.86
N ARG A 75 -10.55 -3.74 -17.99
CA ARG A 75 -9.79 -4.11 -19.20
C ARG A 75 -9.68 -5.62 -19.38
N ALA A 76 -9.50 -6.37 -18.29
CA ALA A 76 -9.45 -7.83 -18.32
C ALA A 76 -10.81 -8.43 -18.73
N LEU A 77 -11.91 -7.90 -18.18
CA LEU A 77 -13.26 -8.29 -18.57
C LEU A 77 -13.58 -7.92 -20.02
N ALA A 78 -13.17 -6.73 -20.47
CA ALA A 78 -13.34 -6.31 -21.86
C ALA A 78 -12.53 -7.18 -22.84
N ALA A 79 -11.30 -7.54 -22.49
CA ALA A 79 -10.46 -8.43 -23.29
C ALA A 79 -11.05 -9.86 -23.36
N ALA A 80 -11.55 -10.38 -22.24
CA ALA A 80 -12.23 -11.67 -22.21
C ALA A 80 -13.52 -11.68 -23.05
N ALA A 81 -14.28 -10.57 -23.04
CA ALA A 81 -15.47 -10.41 -23.87
C ALA A 81 -15.14 -10.35 -25.36
N GLU A 82 -14.03 -9.71 -25.76
CA GLU A 82 -13.57 -9.73 -27.15
C GLU A 82 -13.16 -11.14 -27.60
N ASP A 83 -12.53 -11.94 -26.73
CA ASP A 83 -12.07 -13.28 -27.09
C ASP A 83 -13.24 -14.26 -27.28
N LEU A 84 -14.28 -14.14 -26.45
CA LEU A 84 -15.56 -14.83 -26.64
C LEU A 84 -16.23 -14.45 -27.96
N SER A 85 -16.16 -13.17 -28.37
CA SER A 85 -16.71 -12.71 -29.66
C SER A 85 -15.92 -13.22 -30.87
N ARG A 86 -14.61 -13.48 -30.71
CA ARG A 86 -13.75 -14.05 -31.76
C ARG A 86 -14.00 -15.54 -31.98
N GLN A 87 -14.30 -16.30 -30.93
CA GLN A 87 -14.58 -17.73 -31.05
C GLN A 87 -15.91 -18.01 -31.78
N ASP A 88 -16.89 -17.12 -31.69
CA ASP A 88 -18.18 -17.25 -32.38
C ASP A 88 -18.08 -16.99 -33.92
N SER A 89 -17.00 -16.33 -34.35
CA SER A 89 -16.75 -16.07 -35.78
C SER A 89 -15.95 -17.18 -36.47
N LEU A 90 -15.50 -18.22 -35.75
CA LEU A 90 -14.66 -19.29 -36.30
C LEU A 90 -15.45 -20.49 -36.88
N HIS A 91 -16.77 -20.35 -37.05
CA HIS A 91 -17.61 -21.36 -37.71
C HIS A 91 -18.16 -20.96 -39.08
N THR A 92 -17.75 -19.82 -39.67
CA THR A 92 -18.13 -19.51 -41.05
C THR A 92 -16.98 -18.93 -41.87
N ALA A 93 -16.75 -19.59 -43.01
CA ALA A 93 -16.15 -19.09 -44.24
C ALA A 93 -14.65 -19.36 -44.51
N THR A 94 -14.45 -20.39 -45.33
CA THR A 94 -13.39 -20.57 -46.32
C THR A 94 -13.26 -19.40 -47.30
N LYS A 95 -12.05 -18.83 -47.48
CA LYS A 95 -11.33 -18.60 -48.76
C LYS A 95 -10.23 -17.52 -48.61
N ALA A 96 -9.09 -17.78 -49.25
CA ALA A 96 -7.90 -16.92 -49.35
C ALA A 96 -8.00 -15.91 -50.54
N PRO A 97 -6.93 -15.17 -50.92
CA PRO A 97 -6.46 -13.90 -50.33
C PRO A 97 -6.42 -12.74 -51.36
N SER A 98 -6.36 -11.47 -50.94
CA SER A 98 -6.01 -10.34 -51.85
C SER A 98 -5.47 -9.07 -51.16
N VAL A 99 -4.16 -8.84 -51.35
CA VAL A 99 -3.44 -7.64 -51.82
C VAL A 99 -3.93 -6.20 -51.46
N LYS A 100 -3.03 -5.47 -50.75
CA LYS A 100 -2.70 -4.01 -50.74
C LYS A 100 -3.78 -2.96 -50.40
N ASN A 101 -3.52 -2.10 -49.41
CA ASN A 101 -2.88 -0.79 -49.64
C ASN A 101 -2.61 0.02 -48.37
N GLN A 102 -1.44 0.66 -48.34
CA GLN A 102 -1.02 1.68 -47.39
C GLN A 102 -1.90 2.93 -47.46
N LYS A 103 -2.17 3.58 -46.31
CA LYS A 103 -2.39 5.04 -46.26
C LYS A 103 -2.00 5.64 -44.89
N LYS A 104 -0.94 6.44 -44.96
CA LYS A 104 -0.44 7.49 -44.05
C LYS A 104 -1.42 7.99 -42.98
N ALA A 105 -1.04 7.84 -41.71
CA ALA A 105 -1.59 8.59 -40.59
C ALA A 105 -0.89 9.96 -40.46
N ARG A 106 -1.69 11.02 -40.40
CA ARG A 106 -1.26 12.43 -40.27
C ARG A 106 -0.92 12.72 -38.80
N ARG A 107 0.25 13.31 -38.57
CA ARG A 107 0.70 13.85 -37.28
C ARG A 107 -0.16 15.06 -36.92
N GLY A 108 -1.02 14.93 -35.90
CA GLY A 108 -1.72 16.04 -35.26
C GLY A 108 -0.96 16.47 -34.02
N ALA A 109 -0.31 17.63 -34.08
CA ALA A 109 0.31 18.28 -32.93
C ALA A 109 -0.78 18.88 -32.04
N GLY A 110 -1.04 18.26 -30.89
CA GLY A 110 -1.91 18.80 -29.85
C GLY A 110 -1.13 19.75 -28.94
N GLN A 111 -1.53 21.02 -28.94
CA GLN A 111 -1.02 22.07 -28.07
C GLN A 111 -1.15 21.72 -26.57
N MET A 112 -0.03 21.70 -25.85
CA MET A 112 0.00 21.75 -24.39
C MET A 112 -0.50 23.11 -23.89
N LYS A 113 -1.68 23.14 -23.29
CA LYS A 113 -2.10 24.26 -22.42
C LYS A 113 -1.49 24.04 -21.04
N LYS A 114 -0.48 24.84 -20.69
CA LYS A 114 -0.01 25.02 -19.31
C LYS A 114 -1.13 25.71 -18.52
N GLY A 115 -1.94 24.93 -17.81
CA GLY A 115 -2.74 25.42 -16.71
C GLY A 115 -1.81 25.74 -15.54
N VAL A 116 -1.76 27.00 -15.14
CA VAL A 116 -1.16 27.44 -13.88
C VAL A 116 -2.07 26.89 -12.79
N GLY A 117 -1.66 25.78 -12.17
CA GLY A 117 -2.35 25.20 -11.03
C GLY A 117 -2.22 26.13 -9.85
N GLU A 118 -3.35 26.60 -9.34
CA GLU A 118 -3.45 27.23 -8.02
C GLU A 118 -2.78 26.32 -6.99
N ASP A 119 -2.00 26.95 -6.12
CA ASP A 119 -1.36 26.36 -4.95
C ASP A 119 -2.45 25.78 -4.03
N ARG A 120 -2.86 24.54 -4.31
CA ARG A 120 -3.66 23.74 -3.37
C ARG A 120 -2.74 23.41 -2.22
N GLY A 121 -2.66 24.34 -1.27
CA GLY A 121 -1.92 24.19 -0.04
C GLY A 121 -2.17 22.79 0.52
N PHE A 122 -1.09 22.07 0.79
CA PHE A 122 -1.13 20.77 1.42
C PHE A 122 -1.77 20.92 2.80
N HIS A 123 -3.05 20.61 2.90
CA HIS A 123 -3.77 20.54 4.16
C HIS A 123 -3.93 19.05 4.48
N PRO A 124 -2.99 18.44 5.22
CA PRO A 124 -3.12 17.03 5.55
C PRO A 124 -4.44 16.85 6.31
N PRO A 125 -5.24 15.80 6.02
CA PRO A 125 -6.34 15.42 6.89
C PRO A 125 -5.82 15.35 8.33
N PRO A 126 -6.64 15.72 9.33
CA PRO A 126 -6.20 15.83 10.70
C PRO A 126 -5.77 14.45 11.20
N VAL A 127 -4.47 14.14 11.12
CA VAL A 127 -3.87 13.23 12.08
C VAL A 127 -4.11 13.83 13.44
N PRO A 128 -4.38 13.00 14.43
CA PRO A 128 -4.17 13.47 15.75
C PRO A 128 -2.74 13.93 15.95
N VAL A 129 -2.61 15.16 16.44
CA VAL A 129 -1.34 15.66 16.91
C VAL A 129 -0.92 14.74 18.05
N MET A 130 0.10 13.92 17.79
CA MET A 130 0.69 13.10 18.82
C MET A 130 1.17 14.05 19.92
N SER A 131 0.55 13.96 21.09
CA SER A 131 0.97 14.75 22.23
C SER A 131 2.07 13.99 22.93
N VAL A 132 3.18 14.67 23.20
CA VAL A 132 4.23 14.13 24.07
C VAL A 132 3.94 14.64 25.47
N GLY A 133 3.23 13.84 26.27
CA GLY A 133 2.95 14.14 27.68
C GLY A 133 3.70 13.14 28.57
N ASN A 134 4.44 13.62 29.58
CA ASN A 134 5.20 12.78 30.53
C ASN A 134 6.12 11.72 29.86
N GLY A 135 6.66 12.01 28.68
CA GLY A 135 7.52 11.07 27.94
C GLY A 135 6.77 9.95 27.21
N VAL A 136 5.43 9.98 27.17
CA VAL A 136 4.59 9.05 26.43
C VAL A 136 4.07 9.74 25.16
N ILE A 137 4.24 9.08 24.02
CA ILE A 137 3.59 9.46 22.78
C ILE A 137 2.15 8.95 22.85
N SER A 138 1.17 9.84 23.01
CA SER A 138 -0.25 9.48 23.08
C SER A 138 -1.00 9.95 21.84
N CYS A 139 -1.76 9.04 21.24
CA CYS A 139 -2.83 9.36 20.30
C CYS A 139 -4.12 9.67 21.08
N PRO A 140 -5.12 10.30 20.46
CA PRO A 140 -6.44 10.43 21.05
C PRO A 140 -7.01 9.05 21.33
N ASP A 141 -7.57 8.92 22.52
CA ASP A 141 -8.11 7.66 23.03
C ASP A 141 -9.32 7.16 22.20
N ASP A 142 -9.92 8.03 21.38
CA ASP A 142 -11.10 7.74 20.58
C ASP A 142 -10.76 7.22 19.17
N TRP A 143 -9.50 7.23 18.75
CA TRP A 143 -9.07 6.66 17.47
C TRP A 143 -8.66 5.20 17.63
N LEU A 144 -8.99 4.38 16.64
CA LEU A 144 -8.52 3.00 16.56
C LEU A 144 -7.38 2.92 15.54
N TYR A 145 -6.25 2.37 15.96
CA TYR A 145 -5.09 2.15 15.10
C TYR A 145 -4.77 0.67 15.00
N GLU A 146 -4.44 0.24 13.80
CA GLU A 146 -3.99 -1.12 13.54
C GLU A 146 -2.76 -1.10 12.64
N MET A 147 -1.82 -1.97 12.97
CA MET A 147 -0.54 -2.14 12.29
C MET A 147 -0.30 -3.62 12.05
N CYS A 148 0.23 -3.98 10.88
CA CYS A 148 0.69 -5.33 10.60
C CYS A 148 2.11 -5.27 10.05
N VAL A 149 3.03 -5.89 10.78
CA VAL A 149 4.40 -6.10 10.35
C VAL A 149 4.44 -7.44 9.62
N VAL A 150 4.89 -7.44 8.37
CA VAL A 150 4.83 -8.61 7.50
C VAL A 150 6.21 -8.89 6.91
N GLU A 151 6.66 -10.13 7.11
CA GLU A 151 7.79 -10.69 6.37
C GLU A 151 7.25 -11.49 5.19
N VAL A 152 7.75 -11.25 3.98
CA VAL A 152 7.28 -11.91 2.76
C VAL A 152 8.28 -12.99 2.36
N LYS A 153 7.76 -14.17 2.04
CA LYS A 153 8.56 -15.31 1.59
C LYS A 153 8.05 -15.84 0.27
N GLY A 154 8.95 -15.99 -0.70
CA GLY A 154 8.65 -16.70 -1.93
C GLY A 154 8.43 -18.19 -1.68
N HIS A 155 7.95 -18.91 -2.70
CA HIS A 155 7.56 -20.32 -2.61
C HIS A 155 8.58 -21.24 -1.94
N ASN A 156 9.89 -21.01 -2.17
CA ASN A 156 10.98 -21.80 -1.60
C ASN A 156 11.82 -21.05 -0.55
N ASP A 157 11.42 -19.82 -0.18
CA ASP A 157 12.17 -19.04 0.79
C ASP A 157 11.78 -19.43 2.23
N ARG A 158 12.75 -19.33 3.14
CA ARG A 158 12.56 -19.61 4.55
C ARG A 158 12.96 -18.39 5.36
N LEU A 159 12.37 -18.26 6.55
CA LEU A 159 12.82 -17.25 7.50
C LEU A 159 14.29 -17.48 7.85
N PHE A 160 15.10 -16.43 7.71
CA PHE A 160 16.42 -16.39 8.30
C PHE A 160 16.33 -16.19 9.82
N GLU A 161 17.40 -16.53 10.53
CA GLU A 161 17.43 -16.42 11.99
C GLU A 161 17.18 -14.99 12.48
N LYS A 162 17.85 -14.01 11.88
CA LYS A 162 17.66 -12.60 12.20
C LYS A 162 16.22 -12.12 11.99
N GLN A 163 15.54 -12.63 10.96
CA GLN A 163 14.13 -12.33 10.70
C GLN A 163 13.23 -12.91 11.79
N ARG A 164 13.45 -14.18 12.18
CA ARG A 164 12.73 -14.77 13.33
C ARG A 164 12.93 -13.96 14.60
N ALA A 165 14.16 -13.51 14.87
CA ALA A 165 14.47 -12.68 16.03
C ALA A 165 13.70 -11.34 15.98
N TRP A 166 13.67 -10.67 14.82
CA TRP A 166 12.88 -9.45 14.66
C TRP A 166 11.37 -9.69 14.87
N LEU A 167 10.80 -10.74 14.27
CA LEU A 167 9.39 -11.07 14.44
C LEU A 167 9.05 -11.34 15.93
N ALA A 168 9.95 -11.98 16.67
CA ALA A 168 9.80 -12.17 18.11
C ALA A 168 9.84 -10.85 18.90
N VAL A 169 10.74 -9.92 18.52
CA VAL A 169 10.80 -8.57 19.10
C VAL A 169 9.47 -7.83 18.91
N PHE A 170 8.95 -7.80 17.68
CA PHE A 170 7.63 -7.19 17.40
C PHE A 170 6.50 -7.89 18.18
N ALA A 171 6.48 -9.23 18.22
CA ALA A 171 5.46 -9.96 18.97
C ALA A 171 5.51 -9.69 20.48
N SER A 172 6.71 -9.44 21.04
CA SER A 172 6.90 -9.22 22.48
C SER A 172 6.39 -7.86 22.97
N ALA A 173 6.35 -6.83 22.10
CA ALA A 173 6.01 -5.46 22.48
C ALA A 173 4.59 -5.30 23.05
N SER A 174 3.70 -6.28 22.82
CA SER A 174 2.34 -6.34 23.39
C SER A 174 1.53 -5.04 23.17
N THR A 175 1.70 -4.40 22.02
CA THR A 175 0.90 -3.23 21.64
C THR A 175 -0.44 -3.68 21.06
N PRO A 176 -1.58 -3.21 21.59
CA PRO A 176 -2.89 -3.45 21.00
C PRO A 176 -2.95 -3.00 19.54
N GLY A 177 -3.65 -3.77 18.70
CA GLY A 177 -3.79 -3.47 17.27
C GLY A 177 -2.55 -3.73 16.43
N VAL A 178 -1.44 -4.20 17.02
CA VAL A 178 -0.24 -4.58 16.27
C VAL A 178 -0.17 -6.09 16.05
N HIS A 179 -0.02 -6.47 14.80
CA HIS A 179 0.05 -7.85 14.35
C HIS A 179 1.39 -8.13 13.67
N VAL A 180 1.85 -9.38 13.77
CA VAL A 180 3.07 -9.86 13.12
C VAL A 180 2.70 -11.07 12.27
N LYS A 181 3.05 -11.05 10.99
CA LYS A 181 2.70 -12.10 10.04
C LYS A 181 3.87 -12.46 9.13
N VAL A 182 3.82 -13.69 8.61
CA VAL A 182 4.67 -14.16 7.52
C VAL A 182 3.75 -14.46 6.34
N CYS A 183 4.01 -13.85 5.20
CA CYS A 183 3.21 -13.99 3.99
C CYS A 183 3.97 -14.86 2.98
N ASN A 184 3.49 -16.07 2.74
CA ASN A 184 4.07 -16.96 1.72
C ASN A 184 3.39 -16.71 0.37
N VAL A 185 4.17 -16.30 -0.62
CA VAL A 185 3.73 -16.14 -2.00
C VAL A 185 3.93 -17.46 -2.72
N ILE A 186 2.84 -18.00 -3.25
CA ILE A 186 2.83 -19.22 -4.05
C ILE A 186 2.59 -18.86 -5.52
N ASP A 187 3.43 -19.36 -6.41
CA ASP A 187 3.17 -19.30 -7.84
C ASP A 187 2.15 -20.40 -8.18
N LEU A 188 1.09 -20.04 -8.91
CA LEU A 188 0.02 -20.95 -9.33
C LEU A 188 0.27 -21.52 -10.74
#